data_AF-A0A9E5P2X3-F1
#
_entry.id   AF-A0A9E5P2X3-F1
#
_cell.length_a   1.000
_cell.length_b   1.000
_cell.length_c   1.000
_cell.angle_alpha   90.00
_cell.angle_beta   90.00
_cell.angle_gamma   90.00
#
_symmetry.space_group_name_H-M   'P 1'
#
loop_
_entity.id
_entity.type
_entity.pdbx_description
1 polymer ?
#
loop_
_entity_poly.entity_id
_entity_poly.type
_entity_poly.pdbx_seq_one_letter_code
_entity_poly.pdbx_strand_id
1 'polypeptide(L)'
;MSEVLVAVAVIAGLSALLAVILLAAEALVVSYGECLITINDEEEHSVEGGKTLLSALMDEQIFVPSACGGRGSCGLCKVKALEGAGPILPTERPHLSDEEIEQQVRLSCQ
;
A
#
# COMPACT_ATOMS: atom_id res chain seq x y z
N MET A 1 -34.23 12.50 -30.89
CA MET A 1 -32.83 12.01 -31.02
C MET A 1 -31.82 13.01 -30.48
N SER A 2 -31.91 14.30 -30.82
CA SER A 2 -31.01 15.35 -30.30
C SER A 2 -31.04 15.48 -28.78
N GLU A 3 -32.21 15.48 -28.13
CA GLU A 3 -32.33 15.59 -26.67
C GLU A 3 -31.66 14.42 -25.93
N VAL A 4 -31.82 13.20 -26.44
CA VAL A 4 -31.16 12.00 -25.89
C VAL A 4 -29.64 12.11 -26.04
N LEU A 5 -29.15 12.57 -27.20
CA LEU A 5 -27.73 12.81 -27.44
C LEU A 5 -27.14 13.85 -26.48
N VAL A 6 -27.86 14.96 -26.24
CA VAL A 6 -27.44 16.01 -25.30
C VAL A 6 -27.39 15.47 -23.87
N ALA A 7 -28.42 14.75 -23.43
CA ALA A 7 -28.45 14.15 -22.09
C ALA A 7 -27.29 13.18 -21.87
N VAL A 8 -27.03 12.29 -22.85
CA VAL A 8 -25.90 11.35 -22.80
C VAL A 8 -24.56 12.10 -22.76
N ALA A 9 -24.40 13.14 -23.58
CA ALA A 9 -23.16 13.92 -23.62
C ALA A 9 -22.88 14.65 -22.29
N VAL A 10 -23.90 15.23 -21.66
CA VAL A 10 -23.77 15.91 -20.36
C VAL A 10 -23.35 14.92 -19.28
N ILE A 11 -24.02 13.77 -19.17
CA ILE A 11 -23.70 12.76 -18.15
C ILE A 11 -22.29 12.17 -18.36
N ALA A 12 -21.94 11.86 -19.61
CA ALA A 12 -20.61 11.37 -19.95
C ALA A 12 -19.52 12.41 -19.65
N GLY A 13 -19.78 13.68 -19.98
CA GLY A 13 -18.85 14.79 -19.72
C GLY A 13 -18.63 15.01 -18.22
N LEU A 14 -19.69 15.00 -17.42
CA LEU A 14 -19.57 15.14 -15.96
C LEU A 14 -18.81 13.97 -15.33
N SER A 15 -19.10 12.74 -15.76
CA SER A 15 -18.40 11.54 -15.28
C SER A 15 -16.92 11.57 -15.64
N ALA A 16 -16.60 11.94 -16.89
CA ALA A 16 -15.22 12.07 -17.35
C ALA A 16 -14.47 13.19 -16.61
N LEU A 17 -15.12 14.33 -16.38
CA LEU A 17 -14.55 15.43 -15.61
C LEU A 17 -14.21 14.99 -14.17
N LEU A 18 -15.14 14.29 -13.51
CA LEU A 18 -14.90 13.78 -12.16
C LEU A 18 -13.74 12.79 -12.14
N ALA A 19 -13.67 11.87 -13.11
CA ALA A 19 -12.57 10.93 -13.23
C ALA A 19 -11.21 11.64 -13.41
N VAL A 20 -11.15 12.66 -14.27
CA VAL A 20 -9.92 13.45 -14.46
C VAL A 20 -9.50 14.17 -13.18
N ILE A 21 -10.45 14.73 -12.44
CA ILE A 21 -10.17 15.40 -11.15
C ILE A 21 -9.60 14.39 -10.14
N LEU A 22 -10.18 13.19 -10.06
CA LEU A 22 -9.69 12.14 -9.15
C LEU A 22 -8.28 11.68 -9.51
N LEU A 23 -8.01 11.44 -10.80
CA LEU A 23 -6.67 11.06 -11.27
C LEU A 23 -5.62 12.15 -11.00
N ALA A 24 -5.99 13.42 -11.20
CA ALA A 24 -5.09 14.54 -10.88
C ALA A 24 -4.84 14.66 -9.37
N ALA A 25 -5.87 14.44 -8.54
CA ALA A 25 -5.73 14.45 -7.09
C ALA A 25 -4.80 13.33 -6.60
N GLU A 26 -4.96 12.11 -7.10
CA GLU A 26 -4.03 11.01 -6.81
C GLU A 26 -2.60 11.36 -7.21
N ALA A 27 -2.38 11.83 -8.44
CA ALA A 27 -1.05 12.12 -8.94
C ALA A 27 -0.34 13.28 -8.21
N LEU A 28 -1.09 14.29 -7.75
CA LEU A 28 -0.50 15.49 -7.14
C LEU A 28 -0.42 15.42 -5.61
N VAL A 29 -1.35 14.71 -4.95
CA VAL A 29 -1.44 14.69 -3.48
C VAL A 29 -0.81 13.42 -2.88
N VAL A 30 -0.82 12.31 -3.61
CA VAL A 30 -0.35 10.99 -3.13
C VAL A 30 1.09 10.73 -3.61
N SER A 31 1.96 11.70 -3.39
CA SER A 31 3.39 11.60 -3.66
C SER A 31 4.12 11.38 -2.34
N TYR A 32 4.44 10.12 -2.02
CA TYR A 32 5.20 9.75 -0.81
C TYR A 32 6.72 9.94 -0.99
N GLY A 33 7.17 10.19 -2.22
CA GLY A 33 8.59 10.34 -2.56
C GLY A 33 9.38 9.04 -2.47
N GLU A 34 10.71 9.16 -2.61
CA GLU A 34 11.63 8.06 -2.35
C GLU A 34 11.76 7.82 -0.84
N CYS A 35 11.65 6.56 -0.44
CA CYS A 35 11.75 6.09 0.93
C CYS A 35 13.00 5.21 1.07
N LEU A 36 13.82 5.46 2.08
CA LEU A 36 14.96 4.61 2.40
C LEU A 36 14.54 3.50 3.36
N ILE A 37 14.89 2.27 3.03
CA ILE A 37 14.66 1.08 3.87
C ILE A 37 16.01 0.44 4.15
N THR A 38 16.32 0.26 5.44
CA THR A 38 17.49 -0.50 5.88
C THR A 38 17.06 -1.88 6.35
N ILE A 39 17.68 -2.92 5.80
CA ILE A 39 17.37 -4.32 6.09
C ILE A 39 18.57 -4.93 6.82
N ASN A 40 18.29 -5.52 7.98
CA ASN A 40 19.28 -6.20 8.83
C ASN A 40 20.54 -5.36 9.13
N ASP A 41 20.42 -4.03 9.20
CA ASP A 41 21.52 -3.08 9.45
C ASP A 41 22.68 -3.10 8.43
N GLU A 42 22.49 -3.75 7.27
CA GLU A 42 23.55 -3.98 6.28
C GLU A 42 23.18 -3.48 4.88
N GLU A 43 21.91 -3.60 4.49
CA GLU A 43 21.45 -3.32 3.13
C GLU A 43 20.50 -2.11 3.12
N GLU A 44 20.87 -1.05 2.38
CA GLU A 44 20.04 0.14 2.22
C GLU A 44 19.44 0.18 0.81
N HIS A 45 18.11 0.26 0.73
CA HIS A 45 17.37 0.31 -0.52
C HIS A 45 16.56 1.60 -0.60
N SER A 46 16.70 2.32 -1.71
CA SER A 46 15.81 3.43 -2.05
C SER A 46 14.63 2.88 -2.84
N VAL A 47 13.44 2.97 -2.26
CA VAL A 47 12.21 2.46 -2.88
C VAL A 47 11.19 3.59 -3.08
N GLU A 48 10.37 3.47 -4.12
CA GLU A 48 9.26 4.38 -4.32
C GLU A 48 8.17 4.15 -3.24
N GLY A 49 7.82 5.21 -2.51
CA GLY A 49 6.77 5.17 -1.50
C GLY A 49 5.36 5.06 -2.11
N GLY A 50 4.37 4.72 -1.27
CA GLY A 50 2.96 4.64 -1.69
C GLY A 50 2.47 3.24 -2.06
N LYS A 51 3.34 2.25 -2.05
CA LYS A 51 3.01 0.82 -2.09
C LYS A 51 3.24 0.17 -0.73
N THR A 52 2.72 -1.05 -0.54
CA THR A 52 2.97 -1.82 0.68
C THR A 52 4.45 -2.18 0.80
N LEU A 53 4.95 -2.36 2.02
CA LEU A 53 6.33 -2.80 2.26
C LEU A 53 6.61 -4.16 1.59
N LEU A 54 5.64 -5.09 1.59
CA LEU A 54 5.75 -6.37 0.90
C LEU A 54 6.03 -6.17 -0.61
N SER A 55 5.30 -5.27 -1.26
CA SER A 55 5.49 -4.97 -2.69
C SER A 55 6.85 -4.33 -2.95
N ALA A 56 7.26 -3.37 -2.10
CA ALA A 56 8.58 -2.75 -2.22
C ALA A 56 9.72 -3.77 -2.11
N LEU A 57 9.64 -4.68 -1.13
CA LEU A 57 10.63 -5.75 -0.97
C LEU A 57 10.64 -6.71 -2.16
N MET A 58 9.47 -7.07 -2.71
CA MET A 58 9.40 -7.94 -3.89
C MET A 58 10.04 -7.32 -5.13
N ASP A 59 9.88 -6.00 -5.33
CA ASP A 59 10.50 -5.29 -6.46
C ASP A 59 12.03 -5.29 -6.35
N GLU A 60 12.56 -5.20 -5.12
CA GLU A 60 13.98 -5.36 -4.78
C GLU A 60 14.43 -6.83 -4.75
N GLN A 61 13.59 -7.78 -5.17
CA GLN A 61 13.85 -9.23 -5.19
C GLN A 61 14.05 -9.85 -3.80
N ILE A 62 13.52 -9.22 -2.75
CA ILE A 62 13.53 -9.69 -1.37
C ILE A 62 12.18 -10.34 -1.06
N PHE A 63 12.17 -11.67 -0.99
CA PHE A 63 10.94 -12.44 -0.89
C PHE A 63 10.54 -12.73 0.56
N VAL A 64 9.43 -12.13 1.00
CA VAL A 64 8.75 -12.48 2.25
C VAL A 64 7.59 -13.44 1.95
N PRO A 65 7.40 -14.52 2.73
CA PRO A 65 6.31 -15.47 2.51
C PRO A 65 4.93 -14.80 2.46
N SER A 66 4.17 -15.02 1.40
CA SER A 66 2.82 -14.45 1.25
C SER A 66 1.91 -15.34 0.41
N ALA A 67 1.11 -16.18 1.07
CA ALA A 67 0.18 -17.07 0.38
C ALA A 67 -1.02 -16.33 -0.23
N CYS A 68 -1.41 -15.18 0.34
CA CYS A 68 -2.56 -14.40 -0.12
C CYS A 68 -2.21 -13.31 -1.15
N GLY A 69 -0.94 -13.14 -1.50
CA GLY A 69 -0.48 -12.09 -2.42
C GLY A 69 -0.68 -10.68 -1.87
N GLY A 70 -0.52 -10.47 -0.56
CA GLY A 70 -0.60 -9.15 0.07
C GLY A 70 -2.01 -8.66 0.43
N ARG A 71 -3.02 -9.55 0.44
CA ARG A 71 -4.41 -9.22 0.83
C ARG A 71 -4.65 -9.14 2.34
N GLY A 72 -3.61 -9.31 3.16
CA GLY A 72 -3.72 -9.25 4.63
C GLY A 72 -4.49 -10.40 5.28
N SER A 73 -4.77 -11.51 4.58
CA SER A 73 -5.63 -12.59 5.11
C SER A 73 -4.89 -13.84 5.60
N CYS A 74 -3.61 -14.00 5.26
CA CYS A 74 -2.84 -15.22 5.61
C CYS A 74 -1.90 -15.07 6.82
N GLY A 75 -1.56 -13.84 7.23
CA GLY A 75 -0.65 -13.59 8.34
C GLY A 75 0.80 -14.06 8.16
N LEU A 76 1.21 -14.42 6.94
CA LEU A 76 2.57 -14.95 6.68
C LEU A 76 3.61 -13.87 6.38
N CYS A 77 3.17 -12.67 5.99
CA CYS A 77 4.04 -11.55 5.55
C CYS A 77 4.76 -10.87 6.74
N LYS A 78 5.29 -11.64 7.69
CA LYS A 78 5.84 -11.14 8.96
C LYS A 78 7.24 -10.54 8.77
N VAL A 79 7.43 -9.32 9.27
CA VAL A 79 8.72 -8.62 9.32
C VAL A 79 8.88 -7.94 10.67
N LYS A 80 10.12 -7.69 11.11
CA LYS A 80 10.36 -6.81 12.26
C LYS A 80 10.53 -5.38 11.77
N ALA A 81 9.65 -4.50 12.23
CA ALA A 81 9.72 -3.09 11.87
C ALA A 81 10.25 -2.30 13.08
N LEU A 82 11.55 -1.99 13.04
CA LEU A 82 12.24 -1.30 14.12
C LEU A 82 11.74 0.14 14.28
N GLU A 83 11.45 0.79 13.16
CA GLU A 83 10.98 2.17 13.09
C GLU A 83 9.83 2.33 12.06
N GLY A 84 9.07 3.41 12.15
CA GLY A 84 8.10 3.82 11.12
C GLY A 84 6.77 3.04 11.03
N ALA A 85 6.61 1.89 11.69
CA ALA A 85 5.40 1.07 11.55
C ALA A 85 4.12 1.61 12.23
N GLY A 86 4.22 2.68 13.03
CA GLY A 86 3.07 3.24 13.74
C GLY A 86 2.41 2.26 14.74
N PRO A 87 1.18 2.53 15.20
CA PRO A 87 0.46 1.63 16.10
C PRO A 87 0.04 0.35 15.39
N ILE A 88 -0.19 -0.73 16.16
CA ILE A 88 -0.67 -2.00 15.58
C ILE A 88 -2.08 -1.82 15.00
N LEU A 89 -2.32 -2.36 13.81
CA LEU A 89 -3.64 -2.28 13.20
C LEU A 89 -4.56 -3.40 13.73
N PRO A 90 -5.88 -3.15 13.85
CA PRO A 90 -6.84 -4.20 14.20
C PRO A 90 -6.87 -5.36 13.21
N THR A 91 -6.43 -5.15 11.97
CA THR A 91 -6.29 -6.16 10.92
C THR A 91 -5.08 -7.06 11.11
N GLU A 92 -4.01 -6.57 11.74
CA GLU A 92 -2.80 -7.35 12.03
C GLU A 92 -2.94 -8.19 13.29
N ARG A 93 -3.66 -7.67 14.30
CA ARG A 93 -3.79 -8.27 15.63
C ARG A 93 -4.21 -9.75 15.64
N PRO A 94 -5.14 -10.24 14.79
CA PRO A 94 -5.51 -11.66 14.76
C PRO A 94 -4.40 -12.60 14.29
N HIS A 95 -3.37 -12.07 13.63
CA HIS A 95 -2.29 -12.84 13.01
C HIS A 95 -0.98 -12.82 13.80
N LEU A 96 -0.93 -12.03 14.87
CA LEU A 96 0.26 -11.80 15.68
C LEU A 96 0.02 -12.23 17.13
N SER A 97 0.98 -12.93 17.73
CA SER A 97 0.97 -13.21 19.17
C SER A 97 1.37 -11.97 19.97
N ASP A 98 1.07 -11.95 21.27
CA ASP A 98 1.51 -10.84 22.14
C ASP A 98 3.05 -10.72 22.16
N GLU A 99 3.77 -11.84 22.17
CA GLU A 99 5.23 -11.88 22.10
C GLU A 99 5.76 -11.28 20.79
N GLU A 100 5.12 -11.59 19.66
CA GLU A 100 5.50 -11.02 18.35
C GLU A 100 5.30 -9.50 18.33
N ILE A 101 4.25 -9.02 18.98
CA ILE A 101 3.92 -7.59 19.04
C ILE A 101 4.91 -6.84 19.92
N GLU A 102 5.30 -7.43 21.06
CA GLU A 102 6.38 -6.91 21.91
C GLU A 102 7.72 -6.86 21.16
N GLN A 103 7.94 -7.79 20.23
CA GLN A 103 9.13 -7.82 19.35
C GLN A 103 9.00 -6.93 18.10
N GLN A 104 7.99 -6.06 18.04
CA GLN A 104 7.73 -5.16 16.90
C GLN A 104 7.56 -5.89 15.55
N VAL A 105 7.01 -7.11 15.59
CA VAL A 105 6.65 -7.85 14.38
C VAL A 105 5.38 -7.25 13.79
N ARG A 106 5.39 -7.04 12.47
CA ARG A 106 4.31 -6.45 11.68
C ARG A 106 4.06 -7.27 10.43
N LEU A 107 2.88 -7.08 9.83
CA LEU A 107 2.57 -7.63 8.53
C LEU A 107 3.01 -6.64 7.46
N SER A 108 4.06 -6.96 6.68
CA SER A 108 4.58 -6.07 5.63
C SER A 108 3.58 -5.75 4.51
N CYS A 109 2.48 -6.48 4.45
CA CYS A 109 1.37 -6.25 3.53
C CYS A 109 0.29 -5.30 4.06
N GLN A 110 0.49 -4.69 5.23
CA GLN A 110 -0.30 -3.62 5.82
C GLN A 110 0.59 -2.40 6.06
#